data_AF-A0A7D9DPQ1-F1
#
_entry.id   AF-A0A7D9DPQ1-F1
#
_cell.length_a   1.000
_cell.length_b   1.000
_cell.length_c   1.000
_cell.angle_alpha   90.00
_cell.angle_beta   90.00
_cell.angle_gamma   90.00
#
_symmetry.space_group_name_H-M   'P 1'
#
loop_
_entity.id
_entity.type
_entity.pdbx_description
1 polymer ?
#
loop_
_entity_poly.entity_id
_entity_poly.type
_entity_poly.pdbx_seq_one_letter_code
_entity_poly.pdbx_strand_id
1 'polypeptide(L)'
;MATATDTRGNVVKMDVDFSSTVDELIPNCEALVKEGKLHQALENLLSLEKQTRLGADLASTSRLLVTVIKMCFEQKEWELLNEHILILTKRRNQLKQAVTKMIQEAFTYVDQTPDRETKLKFIETLRTVTAGKIYVELERARLTKILATLKEEDGDISEAAEVLQELQVETYGSMEKNEKVDFILEQIRLCLAKKDYIRAQIISKKISIKFFENNNEPDLKLRYYKLMIELAQHDSDYLNICKYYHAVYNTPAVQQDPNKWQEVGNNS
;
A
#
# COMPACT_ATOMS: atom_id res chain seq x y z
N MET A 1 -16.15 13.41 28.07
CA MET A 1 -16.14 11.95 27.86
C MET A 1 -16.45 11.66 26.39
N ALA A 2 -15.45 11.79 25.52
CA ALA A 2 -15.58 11.45 24.11
C ALA A 2 -15.24 9.98 23.95
N THR A 3 -16.25 9.11 23.82
CA THR A 3 -16.03 7.66 23.66
C THR A 3 -15.61 7.36 22.22
N ALA A 4 -14.35 7.02 22.01
CA ALA A 4 -13.89 6.39 20.77
C ALA A 4 -14.22 4.89 20.79
N THR A 5 -14.93 4.42 19.77
CA THR A 5 -15.27 3.01 19.58
C THR A 5 -14.17 2.29 18.79
N ASP A 6 -13.78 1.10 19.26
CA ASP A 6 -12.91 0.22 18.48
C ASP A 6 -13.72 -0.40 17.32
N THR A 7 -13.03 -0.90 16.30
CA THR A 7 -13.52 -1.60 15.09
C THR A 7 -14.50 -2.78 15.35
N ARG A 8 -14.77 -3.12 16.62
CA ARG A 8 -15.71 -4.16 17.08
C ARG A 8 -16.86 -3.63 17.96
N GLY A 9 -17.05 -2.32 18.07
CA GLY A 9 -18.16 -1.73 18.84
C GLY A 9 -17.97 -1.75 20.36
N ASN A 10 -16.78 -2.10 20.85
CA ASN A 10 -16.46 -2.03 22.27
C ASN A 10 -16.02 -0.60 22.62
N VAL A 11 -16.66 -0.03 23.64
CA VAL A 11 -16.26 1.25 24.24
C VAL A 11 -14.93 1.04 24.95
N VAL A 12 -13.84 1.57 24.39
CA VAL A 12 -12.56 1.64 25.10
C VAL A 12 -12.70 2.73 26.14
N LYS A 13 -12.72 2.34 27.42
CA LYS A 13 -12.69 3.29 28.54
C LYS A 13 -11.36 4.06 28.44
N MET A 14 -11.44 5.35 28.17
CA MET A 14 -10.31 6.26 28.35
C MET A 14 -10.11 6.42 29.86
N ASP A 15 -8.97 5.95 30.39
CA ASP A 15 -8.71 6.04 31.83
C ASP A 15 -8.22 7.45 32.23
N VAL A 16 -7.60 8.21 31.31
CA VAL A 16 -7.20 9.62 31.51
C VAL A 16 -7.23 10.36 30.16
N ASP A 17 -8.00 11.46 30.08
CA ASP A 17 -8.03 12.36 28.91
C ASP A 17 -6.79 13.27 28.95
N PHE A 18 -5.84 13.08 28.03
CA PHE A 18 -4.66 13.96 27.89
C PHE A 18 -4.82 14.99 26.76
N SER A 19 -6.03 15.17 26.21
CA SER A 19 -6.24 16.05 25.06
C SER A 19 -5.76 17.47 25.33
N SER A 20 -6.03 18.04 26.51
CA SER A 20 -5.65 19.41 26.85
C SER A 20 -4.14 19.62 26.88
N THR A 21 -3.38 18.67 27.44
CA THR A 21 -1.91 18.78 27.48
C THR A 21 -1.29 18.60 26.09
N VAL A 22 -1.88 17.75 25.25
CA VAL A 22 -1.47 17.59 23.85
C VAL A 22 -1.78 18.85 23.03
N ASP A 23 -2.95 19.46 23.25
CA ASP A 23 -3.37 20.69 22.58
C ASP A 23 -2.46 21.89 22.91
N GLU A 24 -1.93 21.96 24.14
CA GLU A 24 -0.97 22.99 24.54
C GLU A 24 0.46 22.69 24.08
N LEU A 25 0.86 21.41 24.08
CA LEU A 25 2.24 21.03 23.75
C LEU A 25 2.52 20.98 22.25
N ILE A 26 1.54 20.67 21.40
CA ILE A 26 1.75 20.65 19.94
C ILE A 26 2.22 22.01 19.42
N PRO A 27 1.54 23.15 19.72
CA PRO A 27 1.98 24.47 19.28
C PRO A 27 3.35 24.86 19.84
N ASN A 28 3.64 24.50 21.10
CA ASN A 28 4.94 24.75 21.73
C ASN A 28 6.05 23.96 21.04
N CYS A 29 5.79 22.70 20.67
CA CYS A 29 6.73 21.89 19.92
C CYS A 29 6.90 22.43 18.49
N GLU A 30 5.84 22.89 17.83
CA GLU A 30 5.93 23.55 16.51
C GLU A 30 6.77 24.84 16.57
N ALA A 31 6.64 25.62 17.65
CA ALA A 31 7.48 26.79 17.88
C ALA A 31 8.95 26.40 18.10
N LEU A 32 9.23 25.37 18.89
CA LEU A 32 10.60 24.86 19.11
C LEU A 32 11.23 24.30 17.83
N VAL A 33 10.42 23.70 16.96
CA VAL A 33 10.84 23.23 15.63
C VAL A 33 11.21 24.41 14.73
N LYS A 34 10.45 25.51 14.77
CA LYS A 34 10.80 26.77 14.07
C LYS A 34 12.06 27.44 14.63
N GLU A 35 12.35 27.24 15.92
CA GLU A 35 13.61 27.67 16.55
C GLU A 35 14.81 26.75 16.24
N GLY A 36 14.61 25.65 15.50
CA GLY A 36 15.68 24.71 15.14
C GLY A 36 16.02 23.68 16.23
N LYS A 37 15.21 23.54 17.28
CA LYS A 37 15.42 22.57 18.38
C LYS A 37 14.58 21.30 18.19
N LEU A 38 14.75 20.63 17.05
CA LEU A 38 13.99 19.44 16.68
C LEU A 38 14.10 18.31 17.73
N HIS A 39 15.32 17.98 18.19
CA HIS A 39 15.52 16.91 19.16
C HIS A 39 14.80 17.15 20.49
N GLN A 40 14.79 18.38 21.00
CA GLN A 40 14.11 18.69 22.27
C GLN A 40 12.59 18.60 22.12
N ALA A 41 12.04 19.05 20.99
CA ALA A 41 10.62 18.90 20.69
C ALA A 41 10.24 17.41 20.61
N LEU A 42 11.06 16.59 19.95
CA LEU A 42 10.83 15.15 19.83
C LEU A 42 10.91 14.43 21.18
N GLU A 43 11.89 14.75 22.04
CA GLU A 43 11.97 14.17 23.39
C GLU A 43 10.72 14.49 24.23
N ASN A 44 10.25 15.74 24.17
CA ASN A 44 9.03 16.16 24.85
C ASN A 44 7.81 15.37 24.34
N LEU A 45 7.66 15.25 23.02
CA LEU A 45 6.57 14.47 22.41
C LEU A 45 6.66 12.98 22.76
N LEU A 46 7.86 12.38 22.77
CA LEU A 46 8.07 10.99 23.13
C LEU A 46 7.81 10.71 24.61
N SER A 47 8.04 11.71 25.49
CA SER A 47 7.73 11.60 26.91
C SER A 47 6.22 11.58 27.15
N LEU A 48 5.47 12.43 26.44
CA LEU A 48 4.01 12.48 26.51
C LEU A 48 3.37 11.27 25.80
N GLU A 49 3.95 10.80 24.70
CA GLU A 49 3.55 9.55 24.04
C GLU A 49 3.63 8.37 25.02
N LYS A 50 4.66 8.32 25.86
CA LYS A 50 4.77 7.27 26.88
C LYS A 50 3.64 7.35 27.90
N GLN A 51 3.27 8.55 28.36
CA GLN A 51 2.17 8.74 29.33
C GLN A 51 0.81 8.40 28.72
N THR A 52 0.52 8.93 27.53
CA THR A 52 -0.75 8.70 26.81
C THR A 52 -0.92 7.25 26.38
N ARG A 53 0.16 6.56 26.01
CA ARG A 53 0.15 5.12 25.72
C ARG A 53 -0.18 4.29 26.97
N LEU A 54 0.43 4.61 28.11
CA LEU A 54 0.14 3.92 29.37
C LEU A 54 -1.29 4.21 29.86
N GLY A 55 -1.82 5.40 29.59
CA GLY A 55 -3.21 5.77 29.86
C GLY A 55 -4.24 5.27 28.84
N ALA A 56 -3.81 4.50 27.83
CA ALA A 56 -4.64 3.96 26.74
C ALA A 56 -5.50 5.02 25.99
N ASP A 57 -5.06 6.28 25.97
CA ASP A 57 -5.73 7.36 25.24
C ASP A 57 -5.37 7.27 23.75
N LEU A 58 -6.28 6.67 22.99
CA LEU A 58 -6.13 6.48 21.55
C LEU A 58 -6.06 7.80 20.78
N ALA A 59 -6.86 8.80 21.15
CA ALA A 59 -6.96 10.03 20.37
C ALA A 59 -5.67 10.86 20.49
N SER A 60 -5.19 11.00 21.73
CA SER A 60 -3.96 11.71 22.05
C SER A 60 -2.72 11.00 21.51
N THR A 61 -2.60 9.68 21.71
CA THR A 61 -1.47 8.90 21.17
C THR A 61 -1.41 8.99 19.64
N SER A 62 -2.55 8.83 18.96
CA SER A 62 -2.60 8.94 17.50
C SER A 62 -2.14 10.32 17.02
N ARG A 63 -2.64 11.41 17.65
CA ARG A 63 -2.19 12.77 17.30
C ARG A 63 -0.71 12.96 17.53
N LEU A 64 -0.18 12.53 18.67
CA LEU A 64 1.24 12.66 18.97
C LEU A 64 2.12 11.94 17.95
N LEU A 65 1.76 10.71 17.55
CA LEU A 65 2.50 9.98 16.52
C LEU A 65 2.47 10.71 15.18
N VAL A 66 1.31 11.24 14.78
CA VAL A 66 1.18 12.00 13.53
C VAL A 66 1.98 13.30 13.59
N THR A 67 1.95 14.00 14.72
CA THR A 67 2.74 15.24 14.91
C THR A 67 4.24 14.96 14.85
N VAL A 68 4.73 13.87 15.48
CA VAL A 68 6.14 13.48 15.40
C VAL A 68 6.58 13.29 13.95
N ILE A 69 5.78 12.60 13.14
CA ILE A 69 6.08 12.39 11.72
C ILE A 69 6.04 13.72 10.94
N LYS A 70 5.03 14.56 11.18
CA LYS A 70 4.89 15.88 10.55
C LYS A 70 6.12 16.76 10.79
N MET A 71 6.58 16.83 12.04
CA MET A 71 7.76 17.62 12.40
C MET A 71 9.03 17.12 11.72
N CYS A 72 9.22 15.80 11.63
CA CYS A 72 10.37 15.23 10.92
C CYS A 72 10.31 15.53 9.42
N PHE A 73 9.10 15.49 8.83
CA PHE A 73 8.88 15.82 7.42
C PHE A 73 9.14 17.31 7.12
N GLU A 74 8.66 18.23 7.96
CA GLU A 74 8.86 19.68 7.80
C GLU A 74 10.34 20.09 7.81
N GLN A 75 11.14 19.42 8.65
CA GLN A 75 12.59 19.64 8.72
C GLN A 75 13.38 18.91 7.62
N LYS A 76 12.70 18.12 6.76
CA LYS A 76 13.28 17.30 5.69
C LYS A 76 14.31 16.26 6.18
N GLU A 77 14.26 15.88 7.47
CA GLU A 77 15.14 14.86 8.04
C GLU A 77 14.53 13.46 7.89
N TRP A 78 14.70 12.88 6.70
CA TRP A 78 14.13 11.57 6.37
C TRP A 78 14.76 10.40 7.12
N GLU A 79 16.05 10.49 7.47
CA GLU A 79 16.73 9.46 8.26
C GLU A 79 16.14 9.39 9.68
N LEU A 80 16.00 10.54 10.33
CA LEU A 80 15.40 10.65 11.66
C LEU A 80 13.94 10.17 11.65
N LEU A 81 13.20 10.47 10.57
CA LEU A 81 11.84 9.97 10.39
C LEU A 81 11.80 8.43 10.36
N ASN A 82 12.68 7.80 9.58
CA ASN A 82 12.75 6.33 9.48
C ASN A 82 13.06 5.68 10.83
N GLU A 83 14.01 6.24 11.58
CA GLU A 83 14.35 5.77 12.92
C GLU A 83 13.18 5.88 13.88
N HIS A 84 12.48 7.02 13.89
CA HIS A 84 11.32 7.20 14.76
C HIS A 84 10.16 6.27 14.41
N ILE A 85 9.87 6.04 13.13
CA ILE A 85 8.85 5.07 12.72
C ILE A 85 9.24 3.66 13.22
N LEU A 86 10.49 3.25 13.08
CA LEU A 86 10.99 1.96 13.57
C LEU A 86 10.88 1.84 15.10
N ILE A 87 11.27 2.90 15.83
CA ILE A 87 11.21 2.92 17.30
C ILE A 87 9.76 2.83 17.75
N LEU A 88 8.89 3.72 17.25
CA LEU A 88 7.49 3.84 17.67
C LEU A 88 6.69 2.55 17.40
N THR A 89 7.02 1.83 16.33
CA THR A 89 6.37 0.56 16.00
C THR A 89 6.91 -0.65 16.76
N LYS A 90 8.15 -0.59 17.28
CA LYS A 90 8.73 -1.62 18.16
C LYS A 90 8.39 -1.43 19.64
N ARG A 91 7.82 -0.28 20.04
CA ARG A 91 7.47 -0.02 21.45
C ARG A 91 6.41 -1.02 21.95
N ARG A 92 6.66 -1.58 23.14
CA ARG A 92 5.73 -2.50 23.80
C ARG A 92 4.44 -1.77 24.19
N ASN A 93 3.30 -2.45 24.00
CA ASN A 93 1.94 -1.96 24.29
C ASN A 93 1.50 -0.76 23.43
N GLN A 94 2.02 -0.61 22.21
CA GLN A 94 1.51 0.44 21.33
C GLN A 94 0.11 0.11 20.81
N LEU A 95 -0.76 1.12 20.78
CA LEU A 95 -2.14 0.98 20.30
C LEU A 95 -2.15 0.75 18.79
N LYS A 96 -2.81 -0.33 18.35
CA LYS A 96 -2.85 -0.75 16.94
C LYS A 96 -3.39 0.35 16.02
N GLN A 97 -4.50 0.97 16.41
CA GLN A 97 -5.12 2.05 15.64
C GLN A 97 -4.24 3.31 15.55
N ALA A 98 -3.45 3.61 16.59
CA ALA A 98 -2.51 4.72 16.55
C ALA A 98 -1.38 4.47 15.54
N VAL A 99 -0.88 3.23 15.48
CA VAL A 99 0.10 2.80 14.46
C VAL A 99 -0.49 2.86 13.05
N THR A 100 -1.75 2.44 12.86
CA THR A 100 -2.43 2.54 11.56
C THR A 100 -2.50 3.99 11.07
N LYS A 101 -2.97 4.93 11.91
CA LYS A 101 -3.04 6.35 11.55
C LYS A 101 -1.67 6.94 11.25
N MET A 102 -0.66 6.57 12.04
CA MET A 102 0.72 6.97 11.82
C MET A 102 1.24 6.51 10.45
N ILE A 103 0.98 5.26 10.06
CA ILE A 103 1.41 4.71 8.76
C ILE A 103 0.63 5.32 7.60
N GLN A 104 -0.66 5.61 7.77
CA GLN A 104 -1.48 6.26 6.75
C GLN A 104 -1.00 7.68 6.44
N GLU A 105 -0.65 8.48 7.46
CA GLU A 105 -0.04 9.79 7.25
C GLU A 105 1.35 9.64 6.61
N ALA A 106 2.17 8.70 7.08
CA ALA A 106 3.47 8.41 6.48
C ALA A 106 3.36 8.03 4.98
N PHE A 107 2.31 7.31 4.60
CA PHE A 107 2.06 6.94 3.21
C PHE A 107 1.85 8.18 2.32
N THR A 108 1.15 9.21 2.79
CA THR A 108 0.95 10.45 2.01
C THR A 108 2.25 11.22 1.72
N TYR A 109 3.26 11.03 2.58
CA TYR A 109 4.58 11.65 2.38
C TYR A 109 5.45 10.90 1.37
N VAL A 110 5.14 9.64 1.05
CA VAL A 110 5.87 8.87 0.02
C VAL A 110 5.83 9.58 -1.33
N ASP A 111 4.69 10.20 -1.67
CA ASP A 111 4.50 10.91 -2.94
C ASP A 111 5.17 12.29 -2.97
N GLN A 112 5.44 12.88 -1.80
CA GLN A 112 6.03 14.22 -1.66
C GLN A 112 7.56 14.16 -1.48
N THR A 113 8.17 12.98 -1.60
CA THR A 113 9.63 12.81 -1.50
C THR A 113 10.34 13.50 -2.66
N PRO A 114 11.37 14.33 -2.41
CA PRO A 114 12.11 15.02 -3.47
C PRO A 114 13.10 14.10 -4.19
N ASP A 115 13.68 13.12 -3.49
CA ASP A 115 14.76 12.27 -3.99
C ASP A 115 14.35 10.81 -4.15
N ARG A 116 14.70 10.21 -5.29
CA ARG A 116 14.40 8.80 -5.64
C ARG A 116 15.03 7.80 -4.67
N GLU A 117 16.27 8.05 -4.21
CA GLU A 117 16.96 7.18 -3.24
C GLU A 117 16.29 7.23 -1.86
N THR A 118 15.92 8.43 -1.40
CA THR A 118 15.20 8.62 -0.14
C THR A 118 13.83 7.95 -0.18
N LYS A 119 13.15 8.01 -1.32
CA LYS A 119 11.88 7.31 -1.57
C LYS A 119 12.04 5.79 -1.41
N LEU A 120 13.08 5.20 -1.98
CA LEU A 120 13.37 3.76 -1.85
C LEU A 120 13.62 3.36 -0.38
N LYS A 121 14.52 4.06 0.32
CA LYS A 121 14.83 3.78 1.74
C LYS A 121 13.59 3.92 2.64
N PHE A 122 12.76 4.93 2.38
CA PHE A 122 11.53 5.17 3.13
C PHE A 122 10.51 4.05 2.91
N ILE A 123 10.28 3.63 1.66
CA ILE A 123 9.36 2.53 1.33
C ILE A 123 9.85 1.20 1.94
N GLU A 124 11.14 0.90 1.89
CA GLU A 124 11.71 -0.29 2.52
C GLU A 124 11.52 -0.30 4.04
N THR A 125 11.70 0.85 4.68
CA THR A 125 11.45 1.02 6.12
C THR A 125 9.97 0.76 6.45
N LEU A 126 9.04 1.35 5.69
CA LEU A 126 7.61 1.12 5.87
C LEU A 126 7.21 -0.35 5.59
N ARG A 127 7.81 -1.00 4.59
CA ARG A 127 7.61 -2.44 4.32
C ARG A 127 8.13 -3.30 5.47
N THR A 128 9.24 -2.94 6.10
CA THR A 128 9.76 -3.67 7.27
C THR A 128 8.81 -3.51 8.46
N VAL A 129 8.32 -2.29 8.67
CA VAL A 129 7.46 -1.94 9.81
C VAL A 129 6.05 -2.53 9.70
N THR A 130 5.53 -2.71 8.49
CA THR A 130 4.21 -3.31 8.22
C THR A 130 4.25 -4.85 8.18
N ALA A 131 5.43 -5.47 8.22
CA ALA A 131 5.56 -6.92 8.17
C ALA A 131 4.92 -7.59 9.40
N GLY A 132 4.06 -8.60 9.16
CA GLY A 132 3.42 -9.38 10.21
C GLY A 132 2.26 -8.69 10.93
N LYS A 133 1.80 -7.52 10.47
CA LYS A 133 0.70 -6.77 11.09
C LYS A 133 -0.56 -6.81 10.22
N ILE A 134 -1.54 -7.61 10.63
CA ILE A 134 -2.80 -7.84 9.91
C ILE A 134 -3.59 -6.53 9.66
N TYR A 135 -3.46 -5.56 10.55
CA TYR A 135 -4.22 -4.30 10.51
C TYR A 135 -3.65 -3.23 9.56
N VAL A 136 -2.51 -3.49 8.90
CA VAL A 136 -1.87 -2.58 7.91
C VAL A 136 -1.46 -3.33 6.63
N GLU A 137 -2.14 -4.43 6.32
CA GLU A 137 -1.86 -5.26 5.14
C GLU A 137 -2.21 -4.53 3.84
N LEU A 138 -3.24 -3.69 3.85
CA LEU A 138 -3.66 -2.92 2.67
C LEU A 138 -2.60 -1.88 2.29
N GLU A 139 -2.12 -1.12 3.27
CA GLU A 139 -1.06 -0.13 3.10
C GLU A 139 0.24 -0.80 2.64
N ARG A 140 0.56 -1.98 3.20
CA ARG A 140 1.70 -2.80 2.75
C ARG A 140 1.57 -3.18 1.28
N ALA A 141 0.39 -3.64 0.84
CA ALA A 141 0.17 -4.02 -0.55
C ALA A 141 0.40 -2.86 -1.50
N ARG A 142 -0.15 -1.69 -1.18
CA ARG A 142 0.02 -0.46 -1.98
C ARG A 142 1.48 0.00 -2.04
N LEU A 143 2.19 -0.01 -0.90
CA LEU A 143 3.62 0.29 -0.86
C LEU A 143 4.45 -0.67 -1.72
N THR A 144 4.10 -1.96 -1.70
CA THR A 144 4.79 -2.99 -2.49
C THR A 144 4.56 -2.76 -4.00
N LYS A 145 3.36 -2.35 -4.40
CA LYS A 145 3.05 -1.98 -5.79
C LYS A 145 3.91 -0.79 -6.25
N ILE A 146 3.99 0.27 -5.44
CA ILE A 146 4.82 1.45 -5.74
C ILE A 146 6.30 1.06 -5.85
N LEU A 147 6.81 0.24 -4.93
CA LEU A 147 8.18 -0.25 -4.96
C LEU A 147 8.48 -1.03 -6.25
N ALA A 148 7.56 -1.89 -6.68
CA ALA A 148 7.71 -2.65 -7.90
C ALA A 148 7.77 -1.75 -9.15
N THR A 149 6.92 -0.71 -9.22
CA THR A 149 6.96 0.28 -10.31
C THR A 149 8.28 1.05 -10.33
N LEU A 150 8.78 1.47 -9.17
CA LEU A 150 10.08 2.17 -9.10
C LEU A 150 11.23 1.28 -9.59
N LYS A 151 11.26 0.01 -9.16
CA LYS A 151 12.28 -0.96 -9.62
C LYS A 151 12.16 -1.27 -11.12
N GLU A 152 10.93 -1.30 -11.65
CA GLU A 152 10.71 -1.47 -13.08
C GLU A 152 11.26 -0.29 -13.90
N GLU A 153 11.06 0.94 -13.42
CA GLU A 153 11.67 2.14 -14.02
C GLU A 153 13.20 2.12 -13.94
N ASP A 154 13.78 1.52 -12.89
CA ASP A 154 15.24 1.33 -12.76
C ASP A 154 15.77 0.21 -13.69
N GLY A 155 14.88 -0.53 -14.37
CA GLY A 155 15.23 -1.65 -15.25
C GLY A 155 15.34 -3.00 -14.54
N ASP A 156 15.14 -3.05 -13.22
CA ASP A 156 15.24 -4.24 -12.38
C ASP A 156 13.92 -5.03 -12.33
N ILE A 157 13.47 -5.48 -13.50
CA ILE A 157 12.22 -6.25 -13.68
C ILE A 157 12.22 -7.54 -12.84
N SER A 158 13.38 -8.19 -12.72
CA SER A 158 13.52 -9.44 -11.97
C SER A 158 13.22 -9.27 -10.47
N GLU A 159 13.75 -8.20 -9.87
CA GLU A 159 13.51 -7.89 -8.46
C GLU A 159 12.09 -7.36 -8.23
N ALA A 160 11.58 -6.52 -9.15
CA ALA A 160 10.21 -6.03 -9.09
C ALA A 160 9.21 -7.20 -9.06
N ALA A 161 9.41 -8.21 -9.92
CA ALA A 161 8.58 -9.40 -9.95
C ALA A 161 8.64 -10.22 -8.64
N GLU A 162 9.84 -10.40 -8.08
CA GLU A 162 10.02 -11.18 -6.84
C GLU A 162 9.36 -10.48 -5.64
N VAL A 163 9.59 -9.17 -5.49
CA VAL A 163 8.99 -8.36 -4.41
C VAL A 163 7.45 -8.39 -4.48
N LEU A 164 6.88 -8.28 -5.69
CA LEU A 164 5.42 -8.32 -5.85
C LEU A 164 4.85 -9.72 -5.59
N GLN A 165 5.60 -10.79 -5.88
CA GLN A 165 5.20 -12.19 -5.67
C GLN A 165 5.27 -12.65 -4.21
N GLU A 166 6.17 -12.07 -3.39
CA GLU A 166 6.22 -12.36 -1.94
C GLU A 166 4.87 -12.07 -1.26
N LEU A 167 4.10 -11.13 -1.80
CA LEU A 167 2.82 -10.73 -1.25
C LEU A 167 1.67 -11.60 -1.79
N GLN A 168 1.11 -12.45 -0.93
CA GLN A 168 -0.06 -13.26 -1.25
C GLN A 168 -1.37 -12.50 -1.01
N VAL A 169 -1.69 -11.55 -1.89
CA VAL A 169 -2.88 -10.68 -1.80
C VAL A 169 -4.22 -11.42 -1.78
N GLU A 170 -4.25 -12.68 -2.21
CA GLU A 170 -5.44 -13.54 -2.16
C GLU A 170 -5.95 -13.74 -0.73
N THR A 171 -5.03 -13.79 0.23
CA THR A 171 -5.30 -14.05 1.64
C THR A 171 -5.86 -12.85 2.39
N TYR A 172 -5.78 -11.64 1.81
CA TYR A 172 -6.20 -10.41 2.47
C TYR A 172 -7.71 -10.26 2.47
N GLY A 173 -8.36 -10.55 3.59
CA GLY A 173 -9.82 -10.45 3.73
C GLY A 173 -10.37 -9.03 3.61
N SER A 174 -9.56 -8.01 3.93
CA SER A 174 -9.94 -6.59 3.95
C SER A 174 -9.81 -5.87 2.62
N MET A 175 -9.17 -6.48 1.61
CA MET A 175 -8.91 -5.85 0.31
C MET A 175 -10.09 -6.06 -0.65
N GLU A 176 -10.44 -5.01 -1.39
CA GLU A 176 -11.50 -5.08 -2.39
C GLU A 176 -11.15 -6.08 -3.49
N LYS A 177 -12.16 -6.78 -4.02
CA LYS A 177 -11.93 -7.80 -5.05
C LYS A 177 -11.34 -7.21 -6.33
N ASN A 178 -11.70 -5.98 -6.71
CA ASN A 178 -11.17 -5.30 -7.90
C ASN A 178 -9.68 -4.97 -7.70
N GLU A 179 -9.31 -4.42 -6.54
CA GLU A 179 -7.91 -4.13 -6.20
C GLU A 179 -7.06 -5.41 -6.17
N LYS A 180 -7.62 -6.53 -5.67
CA LYS A 180 -6.93 -7.84 -5.72
C LYS A 180 -6.67 -8.29 -7.14
N VAL A 181 -7.66 -8.19 -8.02
CA VAL A 181 -7.50 -8.61 -9.43
C VAL A 181 -6.48 -7.73 -10.13
N ASP A 182 -6.53 -6.41 -9.96
CA ASP A 182 -5.52 -5.51 -10.52
C ASP A 182 -4.10 -5.86 -10.02
N PHE A 183 -3.94 -6.19 -8.74
CA PHE A 183 -2.65 -6.61 -8.20
C PHE A 183 -2.15 -7.92 -8.83
N ILE A 184 -3.03 -8.91 -9.00
CA ILE A 184 -2.68 -10.19 -9.66
C ILE A 184 -2.34 -9.97 -11.14
N LEU A 185 -3.05 -9.07 -11.83
CA LEU A 185 -2.75 -8.72 -13.23
C LEU A 185 -1.35 -8.10 -13.36
N GLU A 186 -0.95 -7.24 -12.43
CA GLU A 186 0.42 -6.71 -12.43
C GLU A 186 1.48 -7.78 -12.16
N GLN A 187 1.19 -8.74 -11.27
CA GLN A 187 2.09 -9.88 -11.08
C GLN A 187 2.27 -10.67 -12.38
N ILE A 188 1.19 -10.90 -13.14
CA ILE A 188 1.26 -11.60 -14.44
C ILE A 188 2.09 -10.77 -15.43
N ARG A 189 1.86 -9.45 -15.52
CA ARG A 189 2.61 -8.57 -16.42
C ARG A 189 4.12 -8.61 -16.13
N LEU A 190 4.52 -8.48 -14.87
CA LEU A 190 5.94 -8.54 -14.49
C LEU A 190 6.55 -9.92 -14.73
N CYS A 191 5.80 -11.01 -14.52
CA CYS A 191 6.23 -12.37 -14.88
C CYS A 191 6.47 -12.52 -16.39
N LEU A 192 5.57 -11.99 -17.21
CA LEU A 192 5.72 -12.01 -18.67
C LEU A 192 6.93 -11.19 -19.12
N ALA A 193 7.16 -10.01 -18.52
CA ALA A 193 8.35 -9.21 -18.77
C ALA A 193 9.66 -9.95 -18.39
N LYS A 194 9.64 -10.72 -17.29
CA LYS A 194 10.75 -11.62 -16.89
C LYS A 194 10.87 -12.88 -17.78
N LYS A 195 9.93 -13.12 -18.70
CA LYS A 195 9.78 -14.33 -19.53
C LYS A 195 9.57 -15.60 -18.70
N ASP A 196 8.93 -15.47 -17.54
CA ASP A 196 8.56 -16.60 -16.68
C ASP A 196 7.11 -17.03 -16.93
N TYR A 197 6.92 -17.78 -18.01
CA TYR A 197 5.61 -18.23 -18.46
C TYR A 197 4.98 -19.26 -17.51
N ILE A 198 5.79 -20.11 -16.86
CA ILE A 198 5.30 -21.12 -15.92
C ILE A 198 4.68 -20.45 -14.70
N ARG A 199 5.36 -19.45 -14.10
CA ARG A 199 4.79 -18.70 -12.97
C ARG A 199 3.57 -17.88 -13.40
N ALA A 200 3.60 -17.26 -14.57
CA ALA A 200 2.45 -16.53 -15.11
C ALA A 200 1.21 -17.44 -15.27
N GLN A 201 1.38 -18.68 -15.74
CA GLN A 201 0.29 -19.68 -15.83
C GLN A 201 -0.25 -20.09 -14.46
N ILE A 202 0.60 -20.22 -13.44
CA ILE A 202 0.17 -20.57 -12.08
C ILE A 202 -0.64 -19.42 -11.49
N ILE A 203 -0.17 -18.18 -11.69
CA ILE A 203 -0.82 -16.98 -11.17
C ILE A 203 -2.15 -16.71 -11.91
N SER A 204 -2.23 -16.98 -13.21
CA SER A 204 -3.48 -16.75 -13.97
C SER A 204 -4.65 -17.62 -13.51
N LYS A 205 -4.37 -18.83 -13.01
CA LYS A 205 -5.38 -19.74 -12.43
C LYS A 205 -6.00 -19.23 -11.13
N LYS A 206 -5.38 -18.23 -10.49
CA LYS A 206 -5.89 -17.59 -9.27
C LYS A 206 -7.09 -16.69 -9.53
N ILE A 207 -7.20 -16.15 -10.73
CA ILE A 207 -8.32 -15.30 -11.13
C ILE A 207 -9.45 -16.19 -11.65
N SER A 208 -10.64 -16.07 -11.06
CA SER A 208 -11.83 -16.77 -11.54
C SER A 208 -12.44 -16.02 -12.73
N ILE A 209 -12.69 -16.70 -13.84
CA ILE A 209 -13.33 -16.11 -15.03
C ILE A 209 -14.74 -15.57 -14.72
N LYS A 210 -15.45 -16.19 -13.76
CA LYS A 210 -16.76 -15.74 -13.27
C LYS A 210 -16.74 -14.33 -12.65
N PHE A 211 -15.57 -13.87 -12.21
CA PHE A 211 -15.39 -12.51 -11.73
C PHE A 211 -15.70 -11.48 -12.83
N PHE A 212 -15.23 -11.73 -14.05
CA PHE A 212 -15.39 -10.83 -15.20
C PHE A 212 -16.77 -10.89 -15.85
N GLU A 213 -17.57 -11.92 -15.56
CA GLU A 213 -18.95 -12.02 -16.01
C GLU A 213 -19.89 -11.18 -15.13
N ASN A 214 -19.56 -11.04 -13.84
CA ASN A 214 -20.38 -10.35 -12.85
C ASN A 214 -19.98 -8.86 -12.67
N ASN A 215 -18.72 -8.51 -12.94
CA ASN A 215 -18.22 -7.15 -12.76
C ASN A 215 -18.27 -6.33 -14.03
N ASN A 216 -18.88 -5.15 -13.92
CA ASN A 216 -19.03 -4.18 -15.00
C ASN A 216 -17.78 -3.30 -15.19
N GLU A 217 -16.59 -3.85 -14.96
CA GLU A 217 -15.31 -3.18 -15.22
C GLU A 217 -14.67 -3.77 -16.48
N PRO A 218 -14.95 -3.20 -17.66
CA PRO A 218 -14.44 -3.73 -18.92
C PRO A 218 -12.91 -3.65 -19.00
N ASP A 219 -12.28 -2.67 -18.36
CA ASP A 219 -10.84 -2.43 -18.45
C ASP A 219 -10.01 -3.56 -17.85
N LEU A 220 -10.38 -4.05 -16.66
CA LEU A 220 -9.70 -5.20 -16.03
C LEU A 220 -9.85 -6.47 -16.87
N LYS A 221 -11.03 -6.67 -17.45
CA LYS A 221 -11.31 -7.81 -18.33
C LYS A 221 -10.44 -7.77 -19.58
N LEU A 222 -10.33 -6.62 -20.23
CA LEU A 222 -9.49 -6.44 -21.41
C LEU A 222 -8.01 -6.65 -21.09
N ARG A 223 -7.54 -6.09 -19.98
CA ARG A 223 -6.17 -6.26 -19.51
C ARG A 223 -5.84 -7.72 -19.24
N TYR A 224 -6.73 -8.45 -18.56
CA TYR A 224 -6.58 -9.88 -18.32
C TYR A 224 -6.43 -10.67 -19.61
N TYR A 225 -7.38 -10.53 -20.55
CA TYR A 225 -7.33 -11.31 -21.79
C TYR A 225 -6.13 -10.97 -22.68
N LYS A 226 -5.67 -9.71 -22.72
CA LYS A 226 -4.45 -9.33 -23.42
C LYS A 226 -3.23 -10.12 -22.91
N LEU A 227 -3.04 -10.18 -21.59
CA LEU A 227 -1.94 -10.93 -20.97
C LEU A 227 -2.09 -12.45 -21.20
N MET A 228 -3.32 -12.96 -21.20
CA MET A 228 -3.58 -14.38 -21.47
C MET A 228 -3.32 -14.77 -22.92
N ILE A 229 -3.58 -13.88 -23.88
CA ILE A 229 -3.26 -14.10 -25.30
C ILE A 229 -1.74 -14.18 -25.48
N GLU A 230 -0.99 -13.25 -24.90
CA GLU A 230 0.48 -13.25 -24.95
C GLU A 230 1.06 -14.55 -24.38
N LEU A 231 0.50 -15.02 -23.25
CA LEU A 231 0.88 -16.27 -22.64
C LEU A 231 0.55 -17.48 -23.55
N ALA A 232 -0.66 -17.54 -24.09
CA ALA A 232 -1.11 -18.65 -24.94
C ALA A 232 -0.39 -18.69 -26.30
N GLN A 233 0.06 -17.54 -26.81
CA GLN A 233 0.86 -17.42 -28.02
C GLN A 233 2.23 -18.06 -27.83
N HIS A 234 2.85 -17.88 -26.66
CA HIS A 234 4.10 -18.58 -26.33
C HIS A 234 3.92 -20.10 -26.31
N ASP A 235 2.81 -20.60 -25.76
CA ASP A 235 2.52 -22.04 -25.68
C ASP A 235 1.98 -22.64 -27.00
N SER A 236 1.78 -21.82 -28.03
CA SER A 236 1.15 -22.20 -29.31
C SER A 236 -0.23 -22.86 -29.16
N ASP A 237 -0.98 -22.47 -28.12
CA ASP A 237 -2.33 -22.99 -27.87
C ASP A 237 -3.39 -22.15 -28.60
N TYR A 238 -3.48 -22.39 -29.91
CA TYR A 238 -4.39 -21.67 -30.81
C TYR A 238 -5.86 -21.76 -30.40
N LEU A 239 -6.27 -22.84 -29.72
CA LEU A 239 -7.66 -22.99 -29.27
C LEU A 239 -8.00 -21.98 -28.17
N ASN A 240 -7.09 -21.81 -27.22
CA ASN A 240 -7.29 -20.85 -26.12
C ASN A 240 -7.15 -19.41 -26.61
N ILE A 241 -6.24 -19.14 -27.54
CA ILE A 241 -6.13 -17.83 -28.21
C ILE A 241 -7.48 -17.43 -28.84
N CYS A 242 -8.09 -18.32 -29.64
CA CYS A 242 -9.40 -18.06 -30.24
C CYS A 242 -10.50 -17.79 -29.20
N LYS A 243 -10.52 -18.55 -28.10
CA LYS A 243 -11.49 -18.34 -27.01
C LYS A 243 -11.29 -16.99 -26.33
N TYR A 244 -10.05 -16.57 -26.08
CA TYR A 244 -9.75 -15.29 -25.46
C TYR A 244 -10.12 -14.11 -26.38
N TYR A 245 -9.79 -14.18 -27.67
CA TYR A 245 -10.24 -13.18 -28.65
C TYR A 245 -11.77 -13.10 -28.74
N HIS A 246 -12.46 -14.25 -28.70
CA HIS A 246 -13.93 -14.28 -28.68
C HIS A 246 -14.50 -13.63 -27.41
N ALA A 247 -13.88 -13.86 -26.24
CA ALA A 247 -14.30 -13.24 -24.98
C ALA A 247 -14.06 -11.72 -24.95
N VAL A 248 -12.99 -11.25 -25.58
CA VAL A 248 -12.72 -9.81 -25.79
C VAL A 248 -13.80 -9.20 -26.69
N TYR A 249 -14.12 -9.84 -27.82
CA TYR A 249 -15.14 -9.39 -28.76
C TYR A 249 -16.55 -9.32 -28.16
N ASN A 250 -16.89 -10.26 -27.27
CA ASN A 250 -18.18 -10.27 -26.58
C ASN A 250 -18.29 -9.21 -25.47
N THR A 251 -17.27 -8.39 -25.26
CA THR A 251 -17.31 -7.31 -24.26
C THR A 251 -17.98 -6.07 -24.86
N PRO A 252 -19.08 -5.55 -24.27
CA PRO A 252 -19.87 -4.45 -24.84
C PRO A 252 -19.05 -3.18 -25.15
N ALA A 253 -18.03 -2.88 -24.33
CA ALA A 253 -17.14 -1.75 -24.52
C ALA A 253 -16.26 -1.83 -25.78
N VAL A 254 -15.95 -3.04 -26.27
CA VAL A 254 -15.17 -3.26 -27.50
C VAL A 254 -16.05 -3.25 -28.74
N GLN A 255 -17.31 -3.66 -28.60
CA GLN A 255 -18.29 -3.61 -29.70
C GLN A 255 -18.68 -2.16 -30.07
N GLN A 256 -18.51 -1.21 -29.14
CA GLN A 256 -18.78 0.21 -29.36
C GLN A 256 -17.57 0.96 -29.94
N ASP A 257 -16.33 0.52 -29.67
CA ASP A 257 -15.08 1.16 -30.12
C ASP A 257 -14.30 0.27 -31.13
N PRO A 258 -14.48 0.46 -32.46
CA PRO A 258 -13.81 -0.34 -33.49
C PRO A 258 -12.27 -0.20 -33.53
N ASN A 259 -11.71 0.86 -32.93
CA ASN A 259 -10.25 1.05 -32.85
C ASN A 259 -9.57 0.11 -31.84
N LYS A 260 -10.25 -0.24 -30.73
CA LYS A 260 -9.73 -1.19 -29.73
C LYS A 260 -9.65 -2.62 -30.28
N TRP A 261 -10.49 -2.93 -31.27
CA TRP A 261 -10.47 -4.20 -31.99
C TRP A 261 -9.24 -4.33 -32.92
N GLN A 262 -8.88 -3.26 -33.63
CA GLN A 262 -7.74 -3.27 -34.57
C GLN A 262 -6.39 -3.43 -33.86
N GLU A 263 -6.20 -2.83 -32.68
CA GLU A 263 -4.98 -3.05 -31.86
C GLU A 263 -4.83 -4.49 -31.38
N VAL A 264 -5.94 -5.17 -31.12
CA VAL A 264 -5.97 -6.55 -30.64
C VAL A 264 -5.74 -7.54 -31.79
N GLY A 265 -6.19 -7.22 -33.02
CA GLY A 265 -5.98 -8.06 -34.22
C GLY A 265 -4.62 -7.90 -34.91
N ASN A 266 -3.97 -6.73 -34.83
CA ASN A 266 -2.77 -6.42 -35.63
C ASN A 266 -1.42 -6.90 -35.05
N ASN A 267 -1.39 -7.49 -33.85
CA ASN A 267 -0.18 -8.12 -33.28
C ASN A 267 -0.11 -9.64 -33.53
N SER A 268 -0.83 -10.13 -34.54
CA SER A 268 -0.76 -11.54 -35.00
C SER A 268 0.42 -11.77 -35.93
#